data_AF-A0A8J7PRP3-F1
#
_entry.id   AF-A0A8J7PRP3-F1
#
_cell.length_a   1.000
_cell.length_b   1.000
_cell.length_c   1.000
_cell.angle_alpha   90.00
_cell.angle_beta   90.00
_cell.angle_gamma   90.00
#
_symmetry.space_group_name_H-M   'P 1'
#
loop_
_entity.id
_entity.type
_entity.pdbx_description
1 polymer ?
#
loop_
_entity_poly.entity_id
_entity_poly.type
_entity_poly.pdbx_seq_one_letter_code
_entity_poly.pdbx_strand_id
1 'polypeptide(L)'
;MAERLASAGTQLRNLSVGDQTSIMGCMRVLDAEMQIEATDTVVWEYSLLDTLLVEEAYVPEEDVIRARRVAWQHILLRGARLIVLMTPPKKHLARRSPLESLCAADATELGLTVIDLRDLFRQLGIVETSAEYRDDRHPRIDSPVVERTVDSVLQAIDAPAAVRSNAIPAWAAAHALDAWKWHSAERLAESCGLPLAGFSNSLVSLRALSLDIDRPLHVDAASRIVAAGIVSTHDTGSLWCRHPRCASASTRLPADLDYAFLLRTTALPCLSPRISELGSAPDYAYFRGNWADYGQKLIDRPGPVFLSGLLTAA
;
A
#
# COMPACT_ATOMS: atom_id res chain seq x y z
N MET A 1 18.95 -8.49 -7.90
CA MET A 1 18.97 -7.94 -6.52
C MET A 1 19.05 -9.04 -5.47
N ALA A 2 18.09 -9.98 -5.42
CA ALA A 2 18.05 -11.04 -4.40
C ALA A 2 19.36 -11.85 -4.29
N GLU A 3 19.92 -12.31 -5.41
CA GLU A 3 21.20 -13.04 -5.44
C GLU A 3 22.37 -12.21 -4.89
N ARG A 4 22.42 -10.92 -5.23
CA ARG A 4 23.44 -9.99 -4.75
C ARG A 4 23.34 -9.79 -3.24
N LEU A 5 22.13 -9.58 -2.72
CA LEU A 5 21.89 -9.48 -1.27
C LEU A 5 22.23 -10.80 -0.55
N ALA A 6 21.84 -11.95 -1.10
CA ALA A 6 22.14 -13.24 -0.52
C ALA A 6 23.65 -13.49 -0.41
N SER A 7 24.43 -13.08 -1.41
CA SER A 7 25.90 -13.15 -1.36
C SER A 7 26.53 -12.28 -0.27
N ALA A 8 25.83 -11.24 0.18
CA ALA A 8 26.23 -10.38 1.30
C ALA A 8 25.64 -10.85 2.66
N GLY A 9 24.94 -11.98 2.71
CA GLY A 9 24.29 -12.46 3.94
C GLY A 9 22.98 -11.74 4.27
N THR A 10 22.46 -10.91 3.36
CA THR A 10 21.21 -10.17 3.54
C THR A 10 20.04 -10.89 2.88
N GLN A 11 18.94 -11.05 3.61
CA GLN A 11 17.71 -11.63 3.06
C GLN A 11 16.83 -10.54 2.45
N LEU A 12 16.30 -10.79 1.25
CA LEU A 12 15.30 -9.93 0.63
C LEU A 12 13.90 -10.46 0.90
N ARG A 13 13.05 -9.66 1.52
CA ARG A 13 11.62 -9.93 1.66
C ARG A 13 10.84 -8.93 0.83
N ASN A 14 10.32 -9.36 -0.32
CA ASN A 14 9.45 -8.50 -1.12
C ASN A 14 8.02 -8.48 -0.53
N LEU A 15 7.61 -7.31 -0.04
CA LEU A 15 6.25 -7.06 0.49
C LEU A 15 5.38 -6.22 -0.45
N SER A 16 5.90 -5.83 -1.63
CA SER A 16 5.17 -5.04 -2.61
C SER A 16 3.98 -5.82 -3.17
N VAL A 17 2.87 -5.14 -3.36
CA VAL A 17 1.75 -5.62 -4.18
C VAL A 17 1.43 -4.53 -5.20
N GLY A 18 0.96 -4.92 -6.38
CA GLY A 18 0.52 -3.95 -7.40
C GLY A 18 -0.66 -3.11 -6.92
N ASP A 19 -0.81 -1.92 -7.49
CA ASP A 19 -1.92 -1.00 -7.26
C ASP A 19 -2.09 -0.55 -5.80
N GLN A 20 -1.01 -0.04 -5.18
CA GLN A 20 -1.03 0.36 -3.77
C GLN A 20 -0.59 1.80 -3.49
N THR A 21 -1.22 2.38 -2.48
CA THR A 21 -0.94 3.74 -1.97
C THR A 21 -0.21 3.69 -0.63
N SER A 22 0.33 4.83 -0.18
CA SER A 22 0.91 4.98 1.16
C SER A 22 -0.08 4.61 2.28
N ILE A 23 -1.38 4.76 2.06
CA ILE A 23 -2.41 4.30 3.00
C ILE A 23 -2.30 2.79 3.19
N MET A 24 -2.21 2.04 2.09
CA MET A 24 -2.08 0.59 2.10
C MET A 24 -0.70 0.13 2.57
N GLY A 25 0.35 0.90 2.27
CA GLY A 25 1.70 0.66 2.77
C GLY A 25 1.79 0.80 4.29
N CYS A 26 1.14 1.82 4.85
CA CYS A 26 1.08 2.05 6.29
C CYS A 26 0.47 0.85 7.02
N MET A 27 -0.61 0.30 6.49
CA MET A 27 -1.24 -0.91 7.02
C MET A 27 -0.30 -2.11 7.10
N ARG A 28 0.56 -2.30 6.10
CA ARG A 28 1.53 -3.39 6.12
C ARG A 28 2.63 -3.16 7.13
N VAL A 29 3.08 -1.92 7.28
CA VAL A 29 4.07 -1.58 8.31
C VAL A 29 3.51 -1.90 9.69
N LEU A 30 2.26 -1.53 9.96
CA LEU A 30 1.60 -1.82 11.24
C LEU A 30 1.39 -3.33 11.45
N ASP A 31 1.02 -4.07 10.41
CA ASP A 31 0.86 -5.54 10.45
C ASP A 31 2.20 -6.27 10.70
N ALA A 32 3.29 -5.74 10.14
CA ALA A 32 4.63 -6.29 10.25
C ALA A 32 5.47 -5.65 11.36
N GLU A 33 4.93 -4.70 12.14
CA GLU A 33 5.73 -3.82 13.03
C GLU A 33 6.63 -4.61 13.97
N MET A 34 6.09 -5.67 14.58
CA MET A 34 6.83 -6.52 15.52
C MET A 34 7.93 -7.37 14.87
N GLN A 35 7.87 -7.54 13.54
CA GLN A 35 8.86 -8.25 12.74
C GLN A 35 9.95 -7.31 12.18
N ILE A 36 9.78 -5.99 12.32
CA ILE A 36 10.79 -5.00 11.91
C ILE A 36 11.81 -4.86 13.04
N GLU A 37 13.07 -5.08 12.69
CA GLU A 37 14.24 -5.03 13.57
C GLU A 37 15.18 -3.87 13.20
N ALA A 38 16.02 -3.44 14.14
CA ALA A 38 16.93 -2.31 13.94
C ALA A 38 18.00 -2.57 12.85
N THR A 39 18.25 -3.83 12.50
CA THR A 39 19.17 -4.22 11.42
C THR A 39 18.51 -4.17 10.05
N ASP A 40 17.19 -4.02 9.98
CA ASP A 40 16.48 -4.03 8.72
C ASP A 40 16.67 -2.73 7.93
N THR A 41 16.63 -2.86 6.61
CA THR A 41 16.44 -1.72 5.70
C THR A 41 15.12 -1.88 4.96
N VAL A 42 14.23 -0.90 5.11
CA VAL A 42 12.96 -0.83 4.43
C VAL A 42 13.08 0.10 3.22
N VAL A 43 12.72 -0.39 2.04
CA VAL A 43 12.56 0.43 0.83
C VAL A 43 11.09 0.77 0.67
N TRP A 44 10.76 2.05 0.74
CA TRP A 44 9.40 2.58 0.62
C TRP A 44 9.15 3.17 -0.77
N GLU A 45 8.24 2.56 -1.52
CA GLU A 45 7.91 2.94 -2.89
C GLU A 45 6.39 2.98 -3.08
N TYR A 46 5.80 4.18 -3.05
CA TYR A 46 4.35 4.40 -3.20
C TYR A 46 4.01 5.69 -3.98
N SER A 47 5.01 6.48 -4.39
CA SER A 47 4.81 7.82 -4.97
C SER A 47 3.97 7.82 -6.24
N LEU A 48 4.03 6.73 -7.02
CA LEU A 48 3.34 6.63 -8.29
C LEU A 48 1.82 6.69 -8.12
N LEU A 49 1.26 5.73 -7.39
CA LEU A 49 -0.20 5.62 -7.29
C LEU A 49 -0.77 6.69 -6.36
N ASP A 50 -0.02 7.08 -5.33
CA ASP A 50 -0.34 8.24 -4.49
C ASP A 50 -0.58 9.48 -5.36
N THR A 51 0.33 9.77 -6.30
CA THR A 51 0.20 10.92 -7.20
C THR A 51 -1.03 10.82 -8.09
N LEU A 52 -1.24 9.66 -8.72
CA LEU A 52 -2.35 9.47 -9.64
C LEU A 52 -3.70 9.62 -8.94
N LEU A 53 -3.89 8.95 -7.79
CA LEU A 53 -5.18 8.93 -7.11
C LEU A 53 -5.51 10.24 -6.39
N VAL A 54 -4.50 10.99 -5.94
CA VAL A 54 -4.72 12.34 -5.38
C VAL A 54 -5.10 13.33 -6.47
N GLU A 55 -4.41 13.33 -7.62
CA GLU A 55 -4.75 14.22 -8.74
C GLU A 55 -6.14 13.95 -9.33
N GLU A 56 -6.58 12.70 -9.30
CA GLU A 56 -7.91 12.28 -9.74
C GLU A 56 -8.98 12.44 -8.64
N ALA A 57 -8.61 12.98 -7.48
CA ALA A 57 -9.47 13.16 -6.31
C ALA A 57 -10.15 11.87 -5.79
N TYR A 58 -9.56 10.71 -6.09
CA TYR A 58 -9.99 9.42 -5.56
C TYR A 58 -9.57 9.20 -4.12
N VAL A 59 -8.50 9.87 -3.66
CA VAL A 59 -7.97 9.79 -2.30
C VAL A 59 -7.61 11.20 -1.82
N PRO A 60 -7.97 11.60 -0.59
CA PRO A 60 -7.58 12.90 -0.05
C PRO A 60 -6.07 12.96 0.17
N GLU A 61 -5.45 14.05 -0.26
CA GLU A 61 -4.01 14.28 -0.11
C GLU A 61 -3.54 14.12 1.35
N GLU A 62 -4.33 14.63 2.29
CA GLU A 62 -4.06 14.57 3.73
C GLU A 62 -3.95 13.13 4.25
N ASP A 63 -4.77 12.20 3.74
CA ASP A 63 -4.76 10.80 4.19
C ASP A 63 -3.49 10.10 3.71
N VAL A 64 -3.06 10.37 2.47
CA VAL A 64 -1.83 9.81 1.92
C VAL A 64 -0.61 10.32 2.68
N ILE A 65 -0.54 11.63 2.91
CA ILE A 65 0.55 12.26 3.68
C ILE A 65 0.58 11.69 5.10
N ARG A 66 -0.57 11.64 5.77
CA ARG A 66 -0.68 11.12 7.14
C ARG A 66 -0.26 9.66 7.21
N ALA A 67 -0.76 8.81 6.31
CA ALA A 67 -0.42 7.39 6.30
C ALA A 67 1.07 7.15 6.10
N ARG A 68 1.68 7.83 5.14
CA ARG A 68 3.12 7.77 4.90
C ARG A 68 3.90 8.12 6.15
N ARG A 69 3.56 9.24 6.79
CA ARG A 69 4.24 9.74 7.99
C ARG A 69 4.11 8.78 9.17
N VAL A 70 2.92 8.20 9.40
CA VAL A 70 2.71 7.15 10.41
C VAL A 70 3.59 5.93 10.11
N ALA A 71 3.57 5.43 8.87
CA ALA A 71 4.37 4.28 8.47
C ALA A 71 5.86 4.51 8.73
N TRP A 72 6.38 5.66 8.30
CA TRP A 72 7.79 6.01 8.47
C TRP A 72 8.15 6.14 9.94
N GLN A 73 7.29 6.75 10.76
CA GLN A 73 7.51 6.84 12.20
C GLN A 73 7.63 5.45 12.84
N HIS A 74 6.73 4.52 12.53
CA HIS A 74 6.79 3.17 13.07
C HIS A 74 8.08 2.45 12.64
N ILE A 75 8.48 2.53 11.37
CA ILE A 75 9.76 1.96 10.90
C ILE A 75 10.95 2.54 11.68
N LEU A 76 11.00 3.87 11.82
CA LEU A 76 12.12 4.56 12.48
C LEU A 76 12.16 4.29 13.99
N LEU A 77 11.01 4.17 14.66
CA LEU A 77 10.93 3.82 16.08
C LEU A 77 11.44 2.40 16.37
N ARG A 78 11.38 1.49 15.39
CA ARG A 78 12.01 0.17 15.47
C ARG A 78 13.52 0.20 15.27
N GLY A 79 14.09 1.36 14.95
CA GLY A 79 15.51 1.54 14.66
C GLY A 79 15.90 1.10 13.25
N ALA A 80 14.94 0.67 12.42
CA ALA A 80 15.20 0.23 11.06
C ALA A 80 15.57 1.42 10.16
N ARG A 81 16.38 1.14 9.14
CA ARG A 81 16.71 2.13 8.12
C ARG A 81 15.58 2.26 7.12
N LEU A 82 15.31 3.47 6.64
CA LEU A 82 14.31 3.75 5.63
C LEU A 82 14.92 4.43 4.41
N ILE A 83 14.71 3.85 3.23
CA ILE A 83 15.04 4.41 1.92
C ILE A 83 13.73 4.74 1.22
N VAL A 84 13.59 5.97 0.71
CA VAL A 84 12.42 6.40 -0.07
C VAL A 84 12.75 6.28 -1.56
N LEU A 85 12.10 5.36 -2.25
CA LEU A 85 12.21 5.19 -3.69
C LEU A 85 11.02 5.91 -4.35
N MET A 86 11.32 6.90 -5.19
CA MET A 86 10.31 7.69 -5.90
C MET A 86 10.25 7.28 -7.36
N THR A 87 9.17 6.57 -7.70
CA THR A 87 8.79 6.21 -9.06
C THR A 87 7.72 7.20 -9.56
N PRO A 88 8.02 8.04 -10.56
CA PRO A 88 7.02 8.91 -11.17
C PRO A 88 6.11 8.12 -12.12
N PRO A 89 4.81 8.49 -12.25
CA PRO A 89 4.07 8.14 -13.45
C PRO A 89 4.66 8.89 -14.66
N LYS A 90 4.46 8.37 -15.88
CA LYS A 90 5.06 8.89 -17.11
C LYS A 90 4.83 10.40 -17.33
N LYS A 91 3.65 10.91 -16.96
CA LYS A 91 3.31 12.35 -17.04
C LYS A 91 4.15 13.26 -16.12
N HIS A 92 4.83 12.70 -15.12
CA HIS A 92 5.65 13.40 -14.12
C HIS A 92 7.15 13.05 -14.23
N LEU A 93 7.61 12.61 -15.41
CA LEU A 93 9.03 12.33 -15.65
C LEU A 93 9.91 13.60 -15.67
N ALA A 94 9.35 14.71 -16.15
CA ALA A 94 10.09 15.97 -16.23
C ALA A 94 10.19 16.73 -14.90
N ARG A 95 9.22 16.53 -14.00
CA ARG A 95 9.13 17.23 -12.70
C ARG A 95 8.31 16.44 -11.70
N ARG A 96 8.60 16.62 -10.41
CA ARG A 96 7.76 16.11 -9.32
C ARG A 96 6.37 16.75 -9.36
N SER A 97 5.36 15.97 -9.05
CA SER A 97 4.04 16.48 -8.65
C SER A 97 4.15 17.23 -7.30
N PRO A 98 3.11 18.00 -6.90
CA PRO A 98 3.06 18.60 -5.58
C PRO A 98 3.21 17.57 -4.45
N LEU A 99 2.51 16.44 -4.54
CA LEU A 99 2.56 15.37 -3.53
C LEU A 99 3.93 14.71 -3.44
N GLU A 100 4.60 14.50 -4.58
CA GLU A 100 5.96 13.98 -4.63
C GLU A 100 6.97 14.95 -4.04
N SER A 101 6.77 16.26 -4.25
CA SER A 101 7.60 17.30 -3.65
C SER A 101 7.47 17.31 -2.12
N LEU A 102 6.25 17.13 -1.59
CA LEU A 102 6.01 16.96 -0.16
C LEU A 102 6.64 15.68 0.40
N CYS A 103 6.55 14.56 -0.31
CA CYS A 103 7.21 13.31 0.06
C CYS A 103 8.73 13.47 0.17
N ALA A 104 9.36 14.12 -0.81
CA ALA A 104 10.79 14.39 -0.80
C ALA A 104 11.19 15.37 0.33
N ALA A 105 10.35 16.36 0.63
CA ALA A 105 10.57 17.29 1.74
C ALA A 105 10.53 16.57 3.08
N ASP A 106 9.51 15.74 3.34
CA ASP A 106 9.41 14.92 4.55
C ASP A 106 10.64 14.02 4.72
N ALA A 107 11.07 13.36 3.64
CA ALA A 107 12.24 12.49 3.65
C ALA A 107 13.52 13.28 3.97
N THR A 108 13.67 14.47 3.40
CA THR A 108 14.82 15.36 3.65
C THR A 108 14.85 15.83 5.10
N GLU A 109 13.70 16.22 5.66
CA GLU A 109 13.59 16.65 7.07
C GLU A 109 13.99 15.53 8.03
N LEU A 110 13.57 14.30 7.73
CA LEU A 110 13.94 13.09 8.48
C LEU A 110 15.38 12.61 8.20
N GLY A 111 16.09 13.21 7.24
CA GLY A 111 17.42 12.77 6.82
C GLY A 111 17.46 11.40 6.15
N LEU A 112 16.36 10.99 5.52
CA LEU A 112 16.25 9.72 4.80
C LEU A 112 16.96 9.78 3.45
N THR A 113 17.43 8.63 2.98
CA THR A 113 17.92 8.50 1.60
C THR A 113 16.74 8.52 0.63
N VAL A 114 16.75 9.44 -0.33
CA VAL A 114 15.78 9.50 -1.43
C VAL A 114 16.45 9.06 -2.72
N ILE A 115 15.87 8.07 -3.38
CA ILE A 115 16.25 7.63 -4.72
C ILE A 115 15.11 8.02 -5.65
N ASP A 116 15.35 8.99 -6.52
CA ASP A 116 14.36 9.48 -7.48
C ASP A 116 14.70 8.98 -8.88
N LEU A 117 13.79 8.25 -9.53
CA LEU A 117 14.03 7.70 -10.86
C LEU A 117 14.36 8.79 -11.89
N ARG A 118 13.85 10.00 -11.72
CA ARG A 118 14.19 11.16 -12.58
C ARG A 118 15.67 11.49 -12.49
N ASP A 119 16.24 11.38 -11.30
CA ASP A 119 17.66 11.66 -11.07
C ASP A 119 18.50 10.54 -11.67
N LEU A 120 18.02 9.29 -11.62
CA LEU A 120 18.67 8.16 -12.25
C LEU A 120 18.67 8.27 -13.78
N PHE A 121 17.56 8.70 -14.39
CA PHE A 121 17.52 9.00 -15.83
C PHE A 121 18.57 10.05 -16.20
N ARG A 122 18.68 11.13 -15.41
CA ARG A 122 19.70 12.17 -15.63
C ARG A 122 21.13 11.64 -15.49
N GLN A 123 21.39 10.80 -14.48
CA GLN A 123 22.69 10.17 -14.27
C GLN A 123 23.09 9.23 -15.42
N LEU A 124 22.11 8.56 -16.03
CA LEU A 124 22.31 7.68 -17.20
C LEU A 124 22.40 8.45 -18.53
N GLY A 125 22.18 9.78 -18.53
CA GLY A 125 22.14 10.59 -19.76
C GLY A 125 20.93 10.30 -20.65
N ILE A 126 19.86 9.73 -20.10
CA ILE A 126 18.64 9.38 -20.85
C ILE A 126 17.80 10.63 -21.02
N VAL A 127 17.70 11.10 -22.27
CA VAL A 127 16.90 12.28 -22.63
C VAL A 127 15.43 11.87 -22.88
N GLU A 128 15.20 10.85 -23.70
CA GLU A 128 13.87 10.35 -24.05
C GLU A 128 13.32 9.36 -23.01
N THR A 129 13.15 9.84 -21.77
CA THR A 129 12.70 9.03 -20.63
C THR A 129 11.36 8.31 -20.85
N SER A 130 10.48 8.85 -21.70
CA SER A 130 9.19 8.24 -22.02
C SER A 130 9.31 6.91 -22.78
N ALA A 131 10.40 6.69 -23.52
CA ALA A 131 10.67 5.43 -24.21
C ALA A 131 11.09 4.31 -23.24
N GLU A 132 11.47 4.68 -22.02
CA GLU A 132 11.86 3.75 -20.97
C GLU A 132 10.69 3.20 -20.16
N TYR A 133 9.46 3.57 -20.53
CA TYR A 133 8.22 3.11 -19.90
C TYR A 133 7.44 2.18 -20.84
N ARG A 134 6.90 1.07 -20.31
CA ARG A 134 6.05 0.15 -21.08
C ARG A 134 4.62 0.67 -21.25
N ASP A 135 4.17 1.44 -20.25
CA ASP A 135 2.82 2.03 -20.18
C ASP A 135 2.93 3.43 -19.53
N ASP A 136 1.83 3.99 -19.04
CA ASP A 136 1.80 5.31 -18.39
C ASP A 136 2.41 5.31 -16.98
N ARG A 137 2.81 4.15 -16.44
CA ARG A 137 3.13 3.96 -15.01
C ARG A 137 4.44 3.19 -14.79
N HIS A 138 4.74 2.18 -15.58
CA HIS A 138 5.80 1.23 -15.30
C HIS A 138 7.00 1.43 -16.23
N PRO A 139 8.22 1.55 -15.68
CA PRO A 139 9.44 1.37 -16.45
C PRO A 139 9.44 0.01 -17.16
N ARG A 140 10.01 -0.07 -18.36
CA ARG A 140 10.24 -1.34 -19.04
C ARG A 140 11.29 -2.13 -18.25
N ILE A 141 11.12 -3.44 -18.17
CA ILE A 141 12.03 -4.31 -17.40
C ILE A 141 13.46 -4.29 -17.96
N ASP A 142 13.60 -4.07 -19.26
CA ASP A 142 14.87 -3.96 -19.99
C ASP A 142 15.41 -2.51 -20.02
N SER A 143 14.75 -1.57 -19.34
CA SER A 143 15.27 -0.21 -19.23
C SER A 143 16.51 -0.18 -18.32
N PRO A 144 17.60 0.50 -18.71
CA PRO A 144 18.78 0.67 -17.86
C PRO A 144 18.48 1.38 -16.52
N VAL A 145 17.37 2.11 -16.42
CA VAL A 145 16.96 2.74 -15.15
C VAL A 145 16.62 1.70 -14.07
N VAL A 146 16.15 0.51 -14.47
CA VAL A 146 15.80 -0.58 -13.54
C VAL A 146 17.06 -1.11 -12.86
N GLU A 147 18.10 -1.43 -13.65
CA GLU A 147 19.39 -1.88 -13.11
C GLU A 147 20.04 -0.79 -12.25
N ARG A 148 20.01 0.46 -12.72
CA ARG A 148 20.52 1.60 -11.95
C ARG A 148 19.79 1.82 -10.63
N THR A 149 18.48 1.54 -10.59
CA THR A 149 17.68 1.61 -9.36
C THR A 149 18.16 0.57 -8.36
N VAL A 150 18.36 -0.68 -8.81
CA VAL A 150 18.89 -1.76 -7.96
C VAL A 150 20.25 -1.40 -7.41
N ASP A 151 21.16 -0.90 -8.24
CA ASP A 151 22.50 -0.47 -7.80
C ASP A 151 22.43 0.66 -6.77
N SER A 152 21.58 1.66 -6.98
CA SER A 152 21.43 2.79 -6.07
C SER A 152 20.86 2.35 -4.72
N VAL A 153 19.92 1.40 -4.71
CA VAL A 153 19.37 0.82 -3.47
C VAL A 153 20.44 0.02 -2.72
N LEU A 154 21.22 -0.82 -3.42
CA LEU A 154 22.29 -1.60 -2.79
C LEU A 154 23.39 -0.69 -2.23
N GLN A 155 23.80 0.31 -2.99
CA GLN A 155 24.75 1.32 -2.52
C GLN A 155 24.21 2.07 -1.30
N ALA A 156 22.90 2.39 -1.29
CA ALA A 156 22.28 3.01 -0.14
C ALA A 156 22.32 2.06 1.07
N ILE A 157 21.95 0.79 0.94
CA ILE A 157 22.02 -0.21 2.03
C ILE A 157 23.43 -0.29 2.63
N ASP A 158 24.47 -0.37 1.79
CA ASP A 158 25.86 -0.52 2.21
C ASP A 158 26.47 0.78 2.78
N ALA A 159 25.89 1.94 2.46
CA ALA A 159 26.40 3.21 2.96
C ALA A 159 26.29 3.25 4.49
N PRO A 160 27.35 3.68 5.21
CA PRO A 160 27.31 3.84 6.65
C PRO A 160 26.09 4.67 7.05
N ALA A 161 25.22 4.11 7.90
CA ALA A 161 24.10 4.88 8.41
C ALA A 161 24.67 6.10 9.14
N ALA A 162 24.31 7.30 8.69
CA ALA A 162 24.58 8.48 9.50
C ALA A 162 23.81 8.27 10.81
N VAL A 163 24.54 8.04 11.91
CA VAL A 163 23.95 7.87 13.23
C VAL A 163 23.20 9.15 13.57
N ARG A 164 21.90 9.19 13.31
CA ARG A 164 21.00 10.23 13.79
C ARG A 164 20.27 9.67 14.99
N SER A 165 20.99 9.61 16.10
CA SER A 165 20.37 9.51 17.41
C SER A 165 19.51 10.75 17.63
N ASN A 166 18.21 10.55 17.74
CA ASN A 166 17.30 11.34 18.58
C ASN A 166 16.82 12.71 18.07
N ALA A 167 16.15 12.74 16.91
CA ALA A 167 15.06 13.69 16.71
C ALA A 167 14.14 13.20 15.59
N ILE A 168 13.23 12.29 15.91
CA ILE A 168 11.99 12.19 15.14
C ILE A 168 11.30 13.56 15.31
N PRO A 169 11.09 14.36 14.24
CA PRO A 169 10.55 15.71 14.33
C PRO A 169 9.26 15.78 15.14
N ALA A 170 8.97 16.94 15.73
CA ALA A 170 7.79 17.10 16.56
C ALA A 170 6.50 16.71 15.84
N TRP A 171 6.32 16.93 14.53
CA TRP A 171 5.13 16.43 13.82
C TRP A 171 5.10 14.90 13.71
N ALA A 172 6.27 14.26 13.60
CA ALA A 172 6.39 12.81 13.64
C ALA A 172 6.26 12.26 15.07
N ALA A 173 6.23 13.10 16.11
CA ALA A 173 5.93 12.71 17.50
C ALA A 173 4.56 13.21 18.01
N ALA A 174 4.02 14.28 17.44
CA ALA A 174 2.87 15.06 17.93
C ALA A 174 1.61 14.89 17.08
N HIS A 175 1.66 14.16 15.97
CA HIS A 175 0.43 13.66 15.36
C HIS A 175 -0.07 12.47 16.16
N ALA A 176 -0.96 12.80 17.08
CA ALA A 176 -1.75 11.87 17.85
C ALA A 176 -2.24 10.71 16.97
N LEU A 177 -1.67 9.54 17.25
CA LEU A 177 -2.23 8.22 16.94
C LEU A 177 -3.69 8.11 17.43
N ASP A 178 -4.15 9.06 18.26
CA ASP A 178 -5.51 9.13 18.82
C ASP A 178 -6.62 9.22 17.77
N ALA A 179 -6.36 9.78 16.58
CA ALA A 179 -7.40 9.74 15.55
C ALA A 179 -7.43 8.36 14.89
N TRP A 180 -6.33 7.82 14.35
CA TRP A 180 -6.35 6.56 13.59
C TRP A 180 -6.15 5.33 14.48
N LYS A 181 -7.21 4.57 14.73
CA LYS A 181 -7.15 3.27 15.42
C LYS A 181 -6.94 2.15 14.41
N TRP A 182 -5.85 1.42 14.56
CA TRP A 182 -5.60 0.19 13.81
C TRP A 182 -6.34 -0.99 14.46
N HIS A 183 -7.29 -1.56 13.71
CA HIS A 183 -7.91 -2.82 14.06
C HIS A 183 -7.28 -3.93 13.23
N SER A 184 -6.51 -4.80 13.88
CA SER A 184 -6.09 -6.06 13.25
C SER A 184 -7.31 -6.97 13.04
N ALA A 185 -7.15 -8.01 12.23
CA ALA A 185 -8.19 -9.02 12.06
C ALA A 185 -8.65 -9.58 13.41
N GLU A 186 -7.72 -9.82 14.34
CA GLU A 186 -8.00 -10.31 15.69
C GLU A 186 -8.89 -9.35 16.48
N ARG A 187 -8.52 -8.07 16.55
CA ARG A 187 -9.30 -7.07 17.28
C ARG A 187 -10.69 -6.88 16.69
N LEU A 188 -10.80 -6.92 15.36
CA LEU A 188 -12.10 -6.80 14.71
C LEU A 188 -12.96 -8.03 14.96
N ALA A 189 -12.38 -9.24 14.88
CA ALA A 189 -13.05 -10.49 15.21
C ALA A 189 -13.60 -10.50 16.65
N GLU A 190 -12.79 -10.03 17.61
CA GLU A 190 -13.21 -9.84 19.00
C GLU A 190 -14.39 -8.86 19.10
N SER A 191 -14.31 -7.71 18.42
CA SER A 191 -15.36 -6.67 18.48
C SER A 191 -16.69 -7.09 17.82
N CYS A 192 -16.64 -7.95 16.80
CA CYS A 192 -17.80 -8.37 16.03
C CYS A 192 -18.30 -9.78 16.37
N GLY A 193 -17.60 -10.50 17.27
CA GLY A 193 -17.94 -11.88 17.64
C GLY A 193 -17.82 -12.89 16.50
N LEU A 194 -16.92 -12.65 15.54
CA LEU A 194 -16.72 -13.52 14.37
C LEU A 194 -15.48 -14.40 14.54
N PRO A 195 -15.50 -15.65 14.07
CA PRO A 195 -14.33 -16.52 14.13
C PRO A 195 -13.26 -16.05 13.16
N LEU A 196 -12.01 -16.18 13.59
CA LEU A 196 -10.86 -15.97 12.74
C LEU A 196 -10.54 -17.25 11.96
N ALA A 197 -10.37 -17.12 10.64
CA ALA A 197 -9.87 -18.20 9.79
C ALA A 197 -8.37 -18.00 9.51
N GLY A 198 -7.61 -19.09 9.46
CA GLY A 198 -6.25 -19.07 8.93
C GLY A 198 -6.29 -19.17 7.41
N PHE A 199 -5.46 -18.38 6.73
CA PHE A 199 -5.19 -18.53 5.31
C PHE A 199 -3.67 -18.59 5.11
N SER A 200 -3.21 -19.54 4.31
CA SER A 200 -1.79 -19.68 3.98
C SER A 200 -1.61 -20.21 2.57
N ASN A 201 -0.59 -19.70 1.89
CA ASN A 201 -0.06 -20.24 0.63
C ASN A 201 1.47 -20.07 0.58
N SER A 202 2.06 -20.25 -0.61
CA SER A 202 3.51 -20.14 -0.84
C SER A 202 4.08 -18.73 -0.62
N LEU A 203 3.24 -17.69 -0.59
CA LEU A 203 3.65 -16.28 -0.51
C LEU A 203 3.32 -15.64 0.84
N VAL A 204 2.25 -16.08 1.51
CA VAL A 204 1.78 -15.45 2.75
C VAL A 204 1.05 -16.44 3.65
N SER A 205 1.15 -16.24 4.96
CA SER A 205 0.30 -16.85 5.98
C SER A 205 -0.28 -15.74 6.87
N LEU A 206 -1.59 -15.73 7.07
CA LEU A 206 -2.31 -14.65 7.75
C LEU A 206 -3.63 -15.14 8.38
N ARG A 207 -4.17 -14.36 9.33
CA ARG A 207 -5.48 -14.60 9.95
C ARG A 207 -6.53 -13.61 9.46
N ALA A 208 -7.76 -14.10 9.29
CA ALA A 208 -8.87 -13.47 8.57
C ALA A 208 -10.14 -13.40 9.37
N LEU A 209 -10.99 -12.41 9.10
CA LEU A 209 -12.42 -12.62 9.24
C LEU A 209 -12.96 -13.23 7.94
N SER A 210 -13.91 -14.16 8.04
CA SER A 210 -14.69 -14.61 6.89
C SER A 210 -15.99 -13.81 6.85
N LEU A 211 -16.30 -13.18 5.72
CA LEU A 211 -17.59 -12.52 5.49
C LEU A 211 -18.43 -13.40 4.57
N ASP A 212 -19.72 -13.57 4.90
CA ASP A 212 -20.66 -14.18 3.96
C ASP A 212 -20.97 -13.18 2.84
N ILE A 213 -21.22 -13.65 1.60
CA ILE A 213 -21.66 -12.76 0.50
C ILE A 213 -22.88 -11.98 0.95
N ASP A 214 -22.86 -10.68 0.67
CA ASP A 214 -23.97 -9.76 0.93
C ASP A 214 -24.45 -9.73 2.39
N ARG A 215 -23.71 -10.34 3.32
CA ARG A 215 -23.97 -10.19 4.75
C ARG A 215 -23.18 -8.99 5.27
N PRO A 216 -23.86 -7.98 5.84
CA PRO A 216 -23.16 -6.86 6.43
C PRO A 216 -22.43 -7.29 7.70
N LEU A 217 -21.15 -6.94 7.77
CA LEU A 217 -20.45 -6.75 9.01
C LEU A 217 -20.81 -5.38 9.56
N HIS A 218 -21.44 -5.34 10.73
CA HIS A 218 -21.64 -4.10 11.46
C HIS A 218 -20.32 -3.64 12.08
N VAL A 219 -19.96 -2.41 11.80
CA VAL A 219 -18.80 -1.72 12.36
C VAL A 219 -19.30 -0.46 13.07
N ASP A 220 -18.56 -0.01 14.09
CA ASP A 220 -18.96 1.16 14.85
C ASP A 220 -19.06 2.42 13.94
N ALA A 221 -20.26 2.98 13.86
CA ALA A 221 -20.63 4.09 12.97
C ALA A 221 -19.86 5.40 13.25
N ALA A 222 -19.16 5.49 14.39
CA ALA A 222 -18.26 6.58 14.71
C ALA A 222 -16.95 6.57 13.91
N SER A 223 -16.73 5.57 13.06
CA SER A 223 -15.45 5.34 12.41
C SER A 223 -15.44 5.69 10.91
N ARG A 224 -14.45 6.48 10.48
CA ARG A 224 -14.03 6.58 9.07
C ARG A 224 -13.10 5.42 8.77
N ILE A 225 -13.45 4.54 7.83
CA ILE A 225 -12.55 3.46 7.36
C ILE A 225 -11.70 3.99 6.24
N VAL A 226 -10.45 4.36 6.53
CA VAL A 226 -9.56 4.93 5.51
C VAL A 226 -9.05 3.85 4.55
N ALA A 227 -8.95 2.59 4.99
CA ALA A 227 -8.59 1.45 4.15
C ALA A 227 -9.02 0.12 4.78
N ALA A 228 -9.10 -0.93 3.94
CA ALA A 228 -9.49 -2.29 4.31
C ALA A 228 -8.69 -3.32 3.49
N GLY A 229 -7.88 -4.16 4.13
CA GLY A 229 -7.14 -5.22 3.41
C GLY A 229 -8.03 -6.42 3.12
N ILE A 230 -8.27 -6.85 1.88
CA ILE A 230 -9.11 -8.00 1.49
C ILE A 230 -8.22 -9.14 0.98
N VAL A 231 -8.58 -10.40 1.23
CA VAL A 231 -7.97 -11.54 0.51
C VAL A 231 -9.04 -12.38 -0.14
N SER A 232 -9.14 -12.28 -1.47
CA SER A 232 -10.04 -13.14 -2.22
C SER A 232 -9.34 -14.43 -2.64
N THR A 233 -10.05 -15.54 -2.50
CA THR A 233 -9.67 -16.84 -3.06
C THR A 233 -10.14 -17.01 -4.51
N HIS A 234 -10.74 -15.97 -5.10
CA HIS A 234 -11.41 -15.98 -6.41
C HIS A 234 -11.10 -14.70 -7.21
N ASP A 235 -11.34 -14.75 -8.52
CA ASP A 235 -10.96 -13.71 -9.50
C ASP A 235 -11.66 -12.35 -9.28
N THR A 236 -12.77 -12.30 -8.51
CA THR A 236 -13.65 -11.14 -8.39
C THR A 236 -13.92 -10.69 -6.94
N GLY A 237 -12.88 -10.66 -6.11
CA GLY A 237 -12.99 -10.12 -4.76
C GLY A 237 -13.45 -8.67 -4.75
N SER A 238 -14.53 -8.35 -4.03
CA SER A 238 -14.92 -6.96 -3.81
C SER A 238 -15.43 -6.72 -2.39
N LEU A 239 -15.13 -5.53 -1.87
CA LEU A 239 -15.65 -5.02 -0.61
C LEU A 239 -16.41 -3.74 -0.88
N TRP A 240 -17.54 -3.57 -0.21
CA TRP A 240 -18.37 -2.39 -0.34
C TRP A 240 -18.84 -1.91 1.03
N CYS A 241 -18.82 -0.59 1.22
CA CYS A 241 -19.28 0.11 2.43
C CYS A 241 -20.82 0.26 2.52
N ARG A 242 -21.57 -0.31 1.57
CA ARG A 242 -23.04 -0.20 1.47
C ARG A 242 -23.63 1.19 1.22
N HIS A 243 -22.81 2.23 1.09
CA HIS A 243 -23.32 3.53 0.69
C HIS A 243 -23.82 3.52 -0.77
N PRO A 244 -25.02 4.07 -1.04
CA PRO A 244 -25.64 4.06 -2.37
C PRO A 244 -24.81 4.72 -3.48
N ARG A 245 -23.90 5.64 -3.12
CA ARG A 245 -23.05 6.38 -4.06
C ARG A 245 -21.62 5.86 -4.15
N CYS A 246 -21.27 4.84 -3.36
CA CYS A 246 -19.92 4.27 -3.38
C CYS A 246 -19.86 3.07 -4.32
N ALA A 247 -18.82 3.04 -5.14
CA ALA A 247 -18.44 1.84 -5.88
C ALA A 247 -17.91 0.77 -4.91
N SER A 248 -18.02 -0.49 -5.26
CA SER A 248 -17.30 -1.55 -4.58
C SER A 248 -15.80 -1.38 -4.87
N ALA A 249 -14.97 -1.50 -3.84
CA ALA A 249 -13.53 -1.62 -4.05
C ALA A 249 -13.26 -3.05 -4.53
N SER A 250 -12.87 -3.17 -5.80
CA SER A 250 -12.52 -4.44 -6.42
C SER A 250 -11.02 -4.65 -6.44
N THR A 251 -10.67 -5.90 -6.70
CA THR A 251 -9.30 -6.36 -6.77
C THR A 251 -8.92 -6.67 -8.21
N ARG A 252 -7.88 -6.02 -8.76
CA ARG A 252 -7.41 -6.26 -10.12
C ARG A 252 -6.49 -7.48 -10.17
N LEU A 253 -6.71 -8.34 -11.17
CA LEU A 253 -5.76 -9.37 -11.60
C LEU A 253 -5.48 -9.16 -13.09
N PRO A 254 -4.21 -9.01 -13.54
CA PRO A 254 -3.85 -9.11 -14.96
C PRO A 254 -4.44 -10.37 -15.61
N ALA A 255 -5.19 -10.25 -16.70
CA ALA A 255 -5.91 -11.39 -17.31
C ALA A 255 -5.00 -12.49 -17.90
N ASP A 256 -3.70 -12.23 -17.97
CA ASP A 256 -2.67 -13.02 -18.66
C ASP A 256 -1.78 -13.85 -17.73
N LEU A 257 -2.01 -13.81 -16.42
CA LEU A 257 -1.28 -14.65 -15.46
C LEU A 257 -2.10 -15.89 -15.08
N ASP A 258 -1.44 -17.05 -15.03
CA ASP A 258 -2.04 -18.32 -14.62
C ASP A 258 -2.20 -18.34 -13.08
N TYR A 259 -3.39 -17.95 -12.59
CA TYR A 259 -3.63 -17.80 -11.15
C TYR A 259 -4.03 -19.12 -10.49
N ALA A 260 -3.05 -19.81 -9.91
CA ALA A 260 -3.31 -20.81 -8.87
C ALA A 260 -3.52 -20.19 -7.46
N PHE A 261 -4.20 -19.03 -7.37
CA PHE A 261 -4.39 -18.13 -6.20
C PHE A 261 -3.32 -17.05 -5.98
N LEU A 262 -3.76 -15.79 -5.84
CA LEU A 262 -3.42 -14.85 -4.76
C LEU A 262 -4.18 -13.54 -5.00
N LEU A 263 -4.91 -13.03 -4.00
CA LEU A 263 -5.35 -11.64 -4.09
C LEU A 263 -5.43 -10.97 -2.74
N ARG A 264 -4.27 -10.63 -2.16
CA ARG A 264 -4.20 -9.70 -1.03
C ARG A 264 -4.24 -8.28 -1.59
N THR A 265 -5.43 -7.72 -1.72
CA THR A 265 -5.56 -6.30 -2.01
C THR A 265 -5.75 -5.52 -0.74
N THR A 266 -5.45 -4.24 -0.82
CA THR A 266 -6.03 -3.29 0.11
C THR A 266 -7.00 -2.45 -0.70
N ALA A 267 -8.23 -2.37 -0.21
CA ALA A 267 -9.30 -1.58 -0.75
C ALA A 267 -9.44 -0.28 0.02
N LEU A 268 -9.91 0.76 -0.66
CA LEU A 268 -10.42 1.97 -0.03
C LEU A 268 -11.95 1.91 -0.20
N PRO A 269 -12.68 1.21 0.70
CA PRO A 269 -14.09 0.91 0.48
C PRO A 269 -14.94 2.18 0.42
N CYS A 270 -14.56 3.22 1.16
CA CYS A 270 -15.20 4.53 1.16
C CYS A 270 -14.39 5.55 1.96
N LEU A 271 -14.34 6.79 1.49
CA LEU A 271 -13.74 7.92 2.23
C LEU A 271 -14.72 8.59 3.21
N SER A 272 -15.97 8.12 3.27
CA SER A 272 -17.00 8.67 4.15
C SER A 272 -16.59 8.53 5.61
N PRO A 273 -16.79 9.57 6.44
CA PRO A 273 -16.51 9.52 7.87
C PRO A 273 -17.43 8.59 8.65
N ARG A 274 -18.52 8.10 8.03
CA ARG A 274 -19.52 7.25 8.69
C ARG A 274 -19.72 6.00 7.87
N ILE A 275 -18.98 4.95 8.17
CA ILE A 275 -19.25 3.62 7.62
C ILE A 275 -19.74 2.78 8.79
N SER A 276 -20.98 2.30 8.72
CA SER A 276 -21.58 1.44 9.74
C SER A 276 -21.69 -0.02 9.29
N GLU A 277 -21.49 -0.28 8.00
CA GLU A 277 -21.58 -1.62 7.41
C GLU A 277 -20.51 -1.85 6.35
N LEU A 278 -19.97 -3.06 6.34
CA LEU A 278 -19.09 -3.56 5.29
C LEU A 278 -19.63 -4.90 4.80
N GLY A 279 -19.71 -5.09 3.50
CA GLY A 279 -20.10 -6.37 2.91
C GLY A 279 -19.14 -6.80 1.81
N SER A 280 -19.01 -8.10 1.62
CA SER A 280 -18.61 -8.65 0.32
C SER A 280 -19.72 -8.32 -0.68
N ALA A 281 -19.38 -7.80 -1.85
CA ALA A 281 -20.36 -7.24 -2.79
C ALA A 281 -20.19 -7.70 -4.25
N PRO A 282 -19.98 -9.01 -4.52
CA PRO A 282 -19.87 -9.49 -5.90
C PRO A 282 -21.18 -9.25 -6.68
N ASP A 283 -22.35 -9.48 -6.07
CA ASP A 283 -23.66 -9.32 -6.73
C ASP A 283 -24.05 -7.85 -6.91
N TYR A 284 -23.76 -6.98 -5.94
CA TYR A 284 -23.99 -5.54 -6.06
C TYR A 284 -23.14 -4.90 -7.18
N ALA A 285 -21.86 -5.28 -7.27
CA ALA A 285 -20.97 -4.84 -8.34
C ALA A 285 -21.51 -5.26 -9.72
N TYR A 286 -22.03 -6.49 -9.81
CA TYR A 286 -22.66 -7.01 -11.02
C TYR A 286 -23.95 -6.27 -11.39
N PHE A 287 -24.86 -6.04 -10.44
CA PHE A 287 -26.18 -5.46 -10.70
C PHE A 287 -26.13 -3.99 -11.13
N ARG A 288 -25.18 -3.20 -10.61
CA ARG A 288 -25.11 -1.76 -10.90
C ARG A 288 -24.35 -1.40 -12.16
N GLY A 289 -23.72 -2.37 -12.84
CA GLY A 289 -22.77 -2.07 -13.92
C GLY A 289 -21.61 -1.18 -13.47
N ASN A 290 -21.42 -1.04 -12.15
CA ASN A 290 -20.34 -0.29 -11.53
C ASN A 290 -19.09 -1.16 -11.50
N TRP A 291 -18.71 -1.70 -12.65
CA TRP A 291 -17.37 -2.19 -12.85
C TRP A 291 -16.52 -0.96 -13.18
N ALA A 292 -15.62 -0.63 -12.26
CA ALA A 292 -14.42 0.09 -12.66
C ALA A 292 -13.69 -0.84 -13.63
N ASP A 293 -13.87 -0.55 -14.92
CA ASP A 293 -13.01 -0.90 -16.05
C ASP A 293 -12.29 -2.28 -16.02
N TYR A 294 -12.60 -3.11 -17.03
CA TYR A 294 -11.89 -4.34 -17.43
C TYR A 294 -12.29 -5.68 -16.77
N GLY A 295 -13.45 -6.21 -17.19
CA GLY A 295 -13.63 -7.60 -17.68
C GLY A 295 -13.28 -8.78 -16.77
N GLN A 296 -14.13 -9.11 -15.79
CA GLN A 296 -14.06 -10.40 -15.08
C GLN A 296 -15.40 -11.15 -15.09
N LYS A 297 -15.31 -12.48 -15.02
CA LYS A 297 -16.44 -13.43 -15.12
C LYS A 297 -16.99 -13.77 -13.72
N LEU A 298 -18.31 -13.88 -13.61
CA LEU A 298 -19.01 -14.24 -12.37
C LEU A 298 -18.75 -15.68 -11.92
N ILE A 299 -18.65 -15.89 -10.60
CA ILE A 299 -18.76 -17.21 -9.96
C ILE A 299 -19.59 -17.11 -8.66
N ASP A 300 -20.29 -18.19 -8.39
CA ASP A 300 -21.44 -18.37 -7.49
C ASP A 300 -21.07 -18.57 -6.00
N ARG A 301 -19.85 -18.19 -5.56
CA ARG A 301 -19.39 -18.48 -4.18
C ARG A 301 -18.60 -17.33 -3.50
N PRO A 302 -18.95 -16.98 -2.23
CA PRO A 302 -18.22 -16.02 -1.40
C PRO A 302 -16.77 -16.41 -1.15
N GLY A 303 -15.88 -15.43 -1.12
CA GLY A 303 -14.54 -15.55 -0.53
C GLY A 303 -14.41 -14.77 0.79
N PRO A 304 -13.49 -15.16 1.68
CA PRO A 304 -13.24 -14.44 2.93
C PRO A 304 -12.82 -12.99 2.67
N VAL A 305 -13.14 -12.07 3.57
CA VAL A 305 -12.75 -10.66 3.46
C VAL A 305 -12.05 -10.24 4.73
N PHE A 306 -10.80 -9.92 4.56
CA PHE A 306 -9.97 -9.39 5.62
C PHE A 306 -10.40 -7.94 5.81
N LEU A 307 -10.32 -7.46 7.04
CA LEU A 307 -10.59 -6.08 7.36
C LEU A 307 -9.53 -5.70 8.34
N SER A 308 -8.58 -4.94 7.83
CA SER A 308 -7.62 -4.21 8.64
C SER A 308 -7.71 -2.78 8.17
N GLY A 309 -7.89 -1.84 9.08
CA GLY A 309 -8.26 -0.49 8.70
C GLY A 309 -8.01 0.52 9.80
N LEU A 310 -7.73 1.73 9.34
CA LEU A 310 -7.56 2.92 10.15
C LEU A 310 -8.96 3.47 10.39
N LEU A 311 -9.43 3.38 11.65
CA LEU A 311 -10.67 4.00 12.09
C LEU A 311 -10.34 5.37 12.65
N THR A 312 -10.83 6.47 12.06
CA THR A 312 -10.71 7.75 12.76
C THR A 312 -11.71 7.82 13.91
N ALA A 313 -11.27 8.11 15.14
CA ALA A 313 -12.18 8.70 16.12
C ALA A 313 -12.58 10.10 15.63
N ALA A 314 -13.85 10.46 15.87
CA ALA A 314 -14.39 11.80 15.61
C ALA A 314 -13.60 12.89 16.36
#